data_AF-A0A0S8C4A2-F1
#
_entry.id   AF-A0A0S8C4A2-F1
#
_cell.length_a   1.000
_cell.length_b   1.000
_cell.length_c   1.000
_cell.angle_alpha   90.00
_cell.angle_beta   90.00
_cell.angle_gamma   90.00
#
_symmetry.space_group_name_H-M   'P 1'
#
loop_
_entity.id
_entity.type
_entity.pdbx_description
1 polymer ?
#
loop_
_entity_poly.entity_id
_entity_poly.type
_entity_poly.pdbx_seq_one_letter_code
_entity_poly.pdbx_strand_id
1 'polypeptide(L)'
;MSALTVFYALLFYAAAGILVAGVLARCWRYARTPQPLKIPIPPAPTTRRGVALRMIAEVTLFRSLFHSNKWIWLFGWVFHAALLVVLLRHLRYFTEPVWLWVDLIQPLGLYAAFALLAGLAGLWARRFLVDRVRYISSASDHLMLALLVAIAASGLAMKYVAHTDIVALKAFFLGLMAFDWQPLPADAPLLIHLTLVALLMIVFPVSKLMHAPGVFFSPSLNQVDDARERRHLAGWSARLTQPGATRGH
;
A
#
# COMPACT_ATOMS: atom_id res chain seq x y z
N MET A 1 2.92 -25.26 23.73
CA MET A 1 3.23 -24.26 22.67
C MET A 1 4.54 -23.56 23.01
N SER A 2 5.38 -23.23 22.02
CA SER A 2 6.65 -22.52 22.30
C SER A 2 6.41 -21.03 22.56
N ALA A 3 7.28 -20.40 23.36
CA ALA A 3 7.22 -18.95 23.60
C ALA A 3 7.31 -18.14 22.29
N LEU A 4 8.09 -18.64 21.33
CA LEU A 4 8.22 -18.08 19.99
C LEU A 4 6.86 -17.99 19.27
N THR A 5 6.12 -19.10 19.25
CA THR A 5 4.79 -19.15 18.58
C THR A 5 3.82 -18.18 19.22
N VAL A 6 3.76 -18.15 20.56
CA VAL A 6 2.88 -17.22 21.29
C VAL A 6 3.24 -15.77 20.98
N PHE A 7 4.54 -15.43 21.01
CA PHE A 7 5.01 -14.09 20.69
C PHE A 7 4.59 -13.65 19.29
N TYR A 8 4.84 -14.46 18.26
CA TYR A 8 4.47 -14.12 16.89
C TYR A 8 2.96 -14.08 16.67
N ALA A 9 2.18 -14.95 17.32
CA ALA A 9 0.72 -14.92 17.24
C ALA A 9 0.17 -13.58 17.77
N LEU A 10 0.60 -13.18 18.97
CA LEU A 10 0.20 -11.91 19.58
C LEU A 10 0.68 -10.70 18.76
N LEU A 11 1.92 -10.75 18.25
CA LEU A 11 2.47 -9.72 17.39
C LEU A 11 1.63 -9.53 16.13
N PHE A 12 1.24 -10.60 15.45
CA PHE A 12 0.43 -10.52 14.24
C PHE A 12 -1.00 -10.05 14.51
N TYR A 13 -1.61 -10.45 15.64
CA TYR A 13 -2.92 -9.89 16.03
C TYR A 13 -2.84 -8.40 16.30
N ALA A 14 -1.84 -7.95 17.07
CA ALA A 14 -1.63 -6.53 17.35
C ALA A 14 -1.35 -5.74 16.05
N ALA A 15 -0.44 -6.25 15.21
CA ALA A 15 -0.09 -5.64 13.94
C ALA A 15 -1.29 -5.55 12.98
N ALA A 16 -2.10 -6.61 12.88
CA ALA A 16 -3.32 -6.61 12.07
C ALA A 16 -4.35 -5.61 12.60
N GLY A 17 -4.55 -5.57 13.92
CA GLY A 17 -5.43 -4.59 14.56
C GLY A 17 -5.01 -3.14 14.26
N ILE A 18 -3.72 -2.83 14.44
CA ILE A 18 -3.15 -1.50 14.15
C ILE A 18 -3.32 -1.14 12.67
N LEU A 19 -2.98 -2.06 11.77
CA LEU A 19 -3.09 -1.84 10.33
C LEU A 19 -4.54 -1.54 9.93
N VAL A 20 -5.48 -2.42 10.30
CA VAL A 20 -6.88 -2.30 9.89
C VAL A 20 -7.52 -1.06 10.52
N ALA A 21 -7.43 -0.90 11.84
CA ALA A 21 -8.02 0.26 12.52
C ALA A 21 -7.39 1.58 12.06
N GLY A 22 -6.05 1.61 11.90
CA GLY A 22 -5.34 2.79 11.44
C GLY A 22 -5.69 3.21 10.02
N VAL A 23 -5.77 2.25 9.09
CA VAL A 23 -6.19 2.50 7.70
C VAL A 23 -7.65 2.97 7.66
N LEU A 24 -8.56 2.27 8.35
CA LEU A 24 -9.99 2.66 8.40
C LEU A 24 -10.16 4.06 8.99
N ALA A 25 -9.51 4.38 10.11
CA ALA A 25 -9.57 5.70 10.72
C ALA A 25 -9.03 6.80 9.80
N ARG A 26 -8.00 6.51 9.01
CA ARG A 26 -7.46 7.47 8.04
C ARG A 26 -8.39 7.67 6.84
N CYS A 27 -8.93 6.58 6.27
CA CYS A 27 -9.91 6.65 5.19
C CYS A 27 -11.17 7.40 5.62
N TRP A 28 -11.66 7.16 6.84
CA TRP A 28 -12.79 7.87 7.41
C TRP A 28 -12.51 9.38 7.56
N ARG A 29 -11.31 9.76 8.04
CA ARG A 29 -10.90 11.17 8.09
C ARG A 29 -10.85 11.77 6.69
N TYR A 30 -10.30 11.07 5.71
CA TYR A 30 -10.27 11.56 4.32
C TYR A 30 -11.67 11.75 3.74
N ALA A 31 -12.58 10.80 3.96
CA ALA A 31 -13.96 10.87 3.49
C ALA A 31 -14.76 12.01 4.13
N ARG A 32 -14.49 12.33 5.40
CA ARG A 32 -15.20 13.40 6.13
C ARG A 32 -14.58 14.78 5.99
N THR A 33 -13.34 14.89 5.49
CA THR A 33 -12.70 16.19 5.31
C THR A 33 -13.41 16.96 4.20
N PRO A 34 -14.03 18.12 4.48
CA PRO A 34 -14.76 18.87 3.47
C PRO A 34 -13.81 19.41 2.40
N GLN A 35 -14.20 19.25 1.13
CA GLN A 35 -13.44 19.74 -0.03
C GLN A 35 -14.26 20.82 -0.76
N PRO A 36 -14.28 22.07 -0.26
CA PRO A 36 -15.08 23.14 -0.85
C PRO A 36 -14.59 23.58 -2.23
N LEU A 37 -13.29 23.40 -2.51
CA LEU A 37 -12.69 23.81 -3.77
C LEU A 37 -12.59 22.61 -4.71
N LYS A 38 -13.06 22.83 -5.93
CA LYS A 38 -12.80 21.95 -7.06
C LYS A 38 -11.42 22.28 -7.62
N ILE A 39 -10.49 21.34 -7.54
CA ILE A 39 -9.10 21.50 -8.00
C ILE A 39 -8.63 20.30 -8.84
N PRO A 40 -9.41 19.80 -9.82
CA PRO A 40 -8.95 18.71 -10.67
C PRO A 40 -7.79 19.16 -11.56
N ILE A 41 -6.82 18.27 -11.82
CA ILE A 41 -5.69 18.58 -12.72
C ILE A 41 -6.17 18.51 -14.18
N PRO A 42 -6.01 19.60 -14.97
CA PRO A 42 -6.37 19.59 -16.40
C PRO A 42 -5.46 18.68 -17.25
N PRO A 43 -5.95 18.11 -18.37
CA PRO A 43 -7.34 18.11 -18.82
C PRO A 43 -8.20 17.19 -17.94
N ALA A 44 -9.18 17.76 -17.25
CA ALA A 44 -9.97 17.06 -16.26
C ALA A 44 -11.30 16.57 -16.88
N PRO A 45 -11.81 15.39 -16.50
CA PRO A 45 -13.08 14.91 -17.04
C PRO A 45 -14.27 15.74 -16.53
N THR A 46 -15.18 16.10 -17.44
CA THR A 46 -16.43 16.83 -17.13
C THR A 46 -17.58 15.91 -16.70
N THR A 47 -17.38 14.59 -16.70
CA THR A 47 -18.39 13.60 -16.28
C THR A 47 -17.86 12.66 -15.21
N ARG A 48 -18.76 12.14 -14.37
CA ARG A 48 -18.42 11.12 -13.35
C ARG A 48 -17.81 9.85 -13.96
N ARG A 49 -18.31 9.43 -15.13
CA ARG A 49 -17.76 8.29 -15.87
C ARG A 49 -16.32 8.56 -16.32
N GLY A 50 -16.05 9.76 -16.82
CA GLY A 50 -14.69 10.16 -17.20
C GLY A 50 -13.73 10.18 -16.01
N VAL A 51 -14.18 10.64 -14.83
CA VAL A 51 -13.39 10.56 -13.59
C VAL A 51 -13.08 9.11 -13.21
N ALA A 52 -14.05 8.21 -13.27
CA ALA A 52 -13.82 6.79 -12.99
C ALA A 52 -12.77 6.18 -13.93
N LEU A 53 -12.86 6.45 -15.24
CA LEU A 53 -11.87 5.99 -16.23
C LEU A 53 -10.47 6.56 -15.97
N ARG A 54 -10.39 7.84 -15.60
CA ARG A 54 -9.13 8.47 -15.19
C ARG A 54 -8.54 7.79 -13.96
N MET A 55 -9.36 7.54 -12.93
CA MET A 55 -8.92 6.88 -11.69
C MET A 55 -8.42 5.46 -11.98
N ILE A 56 -9.12 4.69 -12.82
CA ILE A 56 -8.65 3.37 -13.25
C ILE A 56 -7.29 3.49 -13.91
N ALA A 57 -7.13 4.37 -14.90
CA ALA A 57 -5.86 4.54 -15.60
C ALA A 57 -4.73 5.06 -14.71
N GLU A 58 -5.03 5.91 -13.72
CA GLU A 58 -4.03 6.40 -12.79
C GLU A 58 -3.62 5.31 -11.81
N VAL A 59 -4.55 4.52 -11.27
CA VAL A 59 -4.23 3.46 -10.30
C VAL A 59 -3.52 2.26 -10.94
N THR A 60 -3.89 1.87 -12.17
CA THR A 60 -3.36 0.67 -12.81
C THR A 60 -2.15 0.93 -13.71
N LEU A 61 -2.14 2.06 -14.41
CA LEU A 61 -1.11 2.37 -15.41
C LEU A 61 -0.25 3.57 -15.02
N PHE A 62 -0.52 4.26 -13.91
CA PHE A 62 0.17 5.51 -13.54
C PHE A 62 0.24 6.49 -14.72
N ARG A 63 -0.89 6.67 -15.43
CA ARG A 63 -0.96 7.41 -16.70
C ARG A 63 -0.30 8.78 -16.61
N SER A 64 -0.55 9.57 -15.57
CA SER A 64 0.06 10.88 -15.41
C SER A 64 1.59 10.79 -15.32
N LEU A 65 2.09 9.82 -14.54
CA LEU A 65 3.52 9.58 -14.39
C LEU A 65 4.18 9.11 -15.68
N PHE A 66 3.49 8.28 -16.48
CA PHE A 66 3.97 7.82 -17.79
C PHE A 66 4.27 9.01 -18.73
N HIS A 67 3.37 9.99 -18.77
CA HIS A 67 3.54 11.18 -19.59
C HIS A 67 4.59 12.16 -19.01
N SER A 68 4.74 12.22 -17.68
CA SER A 68 5.68 13.15 -17.04
C SER A 68 7.12 12.65 -17.04
N ASN A 69 7.35 11.39 -16.66
CA ASN A 69 8.69 10.83 -16.56
C ASN A 69 8.69 9.30 -16.74
N LYS A 70 9.12 8.85 -17.92
CA LYS A 70 9.12 7.43 -18.29
C LYS A 70 10.01 6.55 -17.41
N TRP A 71 11.11 7.09 -16.88
CA TRP A 71 12.01 6.32 -16.00
C TRP A 71 11.41 6.08 -14.63
N ILE A 72 10.84 7.12 -14.01
CA ILE A 72 10.16 6.98 -12.72
C ILE A 72 8.92 6.09 -12.89
N TRP A 73 8.20 6.26 -14.01
CA TRP A 73 7.11 5.38 -14.36
C TRP A 73 7.53 3.92 -14.45
N LEU A 74 8.61 3.61 -15.18
CA LEU A 74 9.08 2.23 -15.36
C LEU A 74 9.37 1.57 -14.02
N PHE A 75 10.24 2.16 -13.20
CA PHE A 75 10.61 1.59 -11.90
C PHE A 75 9.43 1.58 -10.92
N GLY A 76 8.59 2.62 -10.94
CA GLY A 76 7.38 2.71 -10.13
C GLY A 76 6.36 1.65 -10.49
N TRP A 77 6.09 1.44 -11.77
CA TRP A 77 5.13 0.46 -12.27
C TRP A 77 5.61 -0.96 -12.04
N VAL A 78 6.88 -1.26 -12.36
CA VAL A 78 7.50 -2.57 -12.08
C VAL A 78 7.43 -2.89 -10.60
N PHE A 79 7.79 -1.94 -9.73
CA PHE A 79 7.68 -2.09 -8.28
C PHE A 79 6.25 -2.46 -7.84
N HIS A 80 5.24 -1.69 -8.23
CA HIS A 80 3.85 -1.91 -7.78
C HIS A 80 3.23 -3.17 -8.38
N ALA A 81 3.45 -3.45 -9.67
CA ALA A 81 2.95 -4.65 -10.33
C ALA A 81 3.55 -5.90 -9.68
N ALA A 82 4.87 -5.90 -9.45
CA ALA A 82 5.55 -6.97 -8.75
C ALA A 82 5.05 -7.14 -7.31
N LEU A 83 4.89 -6.03 -6.57
CA LEU A 83 4.34 -6.05 -5.21
C LEU A 83 2.95 -6.68 -5.19
N LEU A 84 2.07 -6.29 -6.11
CA LEU A 84 0.73 -6.86 -6.23
C LEU A 84 0.78 -8.38 -6.46
N VAL A 85 1.57 -8.85 -7.42
CA VAL A 85 1.71 -10.29 -7.71
C VAL A 85 2.27 -11.03 -6.50
N VAL A 86 3.27 -10.47 -5.82
CA VAL A 86 3.83 -11.05 -4.59
C VAL A 86 2.75 -11.14 -3.51
N LEU A 87 1.98 -10.09 -3.25
CA LEU A 87 0.89 -10.11 -2.27
C LEU A 87 -0.20 -11.12 -2.62
N LEU A 88 -0.62 -11.20 -3.89
CA LEU A 88 -1.60 -12.18 -4.35
C LEU A 88 -1.10 -13.62 -4.15
N ARG A 89 0.20 -13.87 -4.39
CA ARG A 89 0.82 -15.17 -4.14
C ARG A 89 0.77 -15.56 -2.66
N HIS A 90 0.88 -14.58 -1.74
CA HIS A 90 0.83 -14.83 -0.29
C HIS A 90 -0.52 -15.35 0.18
N LEU A 91 -1.61 -15.14 -0.58
CA LEU A 91 -2.94 -15.69 -0.24
C LEU A 91 -2.96 -17.22 -0.11
N ARG A 92 -1.96 -17.91 -0.69
CA ARG A 92 -1.76 -19.37 -0.49
C ARG A 92 -1.69 -19.75 0.99
N TYR A 93 -1.13 -18.90 1.84
CA TYR A 93 -0.96 -19.17 3.27
C TYR A 93 -2.22 -18.89 4.09
N PHE A 94 -3.25 -18.29 3.49
CA PHE A 94 -4.49 -17.88 4.16
C PHE A 94 -5.73 -18.61 3.62
N THR A 95 -5.56 -19.56 2.70
CA THR A 95 -6.66 -20.29 2.04
C THR A 95 -6.42 -21.80 1.99
N GLU A 96 -7.41 -22.59 2.39
CA GLU A 96 -7.41 -24.06 2.31
C GLU A 96 -8.83 -24.55 1.94
N PRO A 97 -9.04 -25.18 0.77
CA PRO A 97 -8.05 -25.40 -0.30
C PRO A 97 -7.55 -24.10 -0.93
N VAL A 98 -6.33 -24.12 -1.48
CA VAL A 98 -5.78 -22.97 -2.20
C VAL A 98 -6.64 -22.69 -3.43
N TRP A 99 -7.05 -21.44 -3.61
CA TRP A 99 -7.84 -21.06 -4.78
C TRP A 99 -7.08 -21.31 -6.08
N LEU A 100 -7.77 -21.83 -7.11
CA LEU A 100 -7.16 -22.21 -8.39
C LEU A 100 -6.30 -21.10 -9.00
N TRP A 101 -6.80 -19.86 -9.03
CA TRP A 101 -6.06 -18.74 -9.59
C TRP A 101 -4.82 -18.35 -8.76
N VAL A 102 -4.82 -18.57 -7.44
CA VAL A 102 -3.66 -18.34 -6.57
C VAL A 102 -2.57 -19.37 -6.85
N ASP A 103 -2.95 -20.61 -7.19
CA ASP A 103 -2.02 -21.66 -7.56
C ASP A 103 -1.37 -21.38 -8.93
N LEU A 104 -2.17 -20.94 -9.91
CA LEU A 104 -1.70 -20.58 -11.26
C LEU A 104 -0.67 -19.43 -11.26
N ILE A 105 -0.75 -18.48 -10.32
CA ILE A 105 0.18 -17.34 -10.25
C ILE A 105 1.47 -17.65 -9.47
N GLN A 106 1.59 -18.81 -8.80
CA GLN A 106 2.78 -19.14 -8.00
C GLN A 106 4.11 -19.02 -8.78
N PRO A 107 4.22 -19.50 -10.04
CA PRO A 107 5.46 -19.36 -10.81
C PRO A 107 5.79 -17.89 -11.13
N LEU A 108 4.76 -17.08 -11.46
CA LEU A 108 4.94 -15.66 -11.73
C LEU A 108 5.44 -14.91 -10.50
N GLY A 109 4.95 -15.28 -9.32
CA GLY A 109 5.37 -14.67 -8.05
C GLY A 109 6.82 -14.92 -7.65
N LEU A 110 7.52 -15.90 -8.25
CA LEU A 110 8.97 -16.09 -8.06
C LEU A 110 9.76 -15.00 -8.79
N TYR A 111 9.46 -14.80 -10.07
CA TYR A 111 10.09 -13.75 -10.87
C TYR A 111 9.68 -12.35 -10.41
N ALA A 112 8.46 -12.20 -9.91
CA ALA A 112 7.98 -10.94 -9.35
C ALA A 112 8.82 -10.46 -8.16
N ALA A 113 9.35 -11.34 -7.32
CA ALA A 113 10.19 -10.92 -6.20
C ALA A 113 11.51 -10.26 -6.66
N PHE A 114 12.11 -10.75 -7.76
CA PHE A 114 13.28 -10.11 -8.37
C PHE A 114 12.92 -8.77 -9.02
N ALA A 115 11.79 -8.73 -9.74
CA ALA A 115 11.29 -7.48 -10.32
C ALA A 115 10.98 -6.43 -9.24
N LEU A 116 10.45 -6.86 -8.09
CA LEU A 116 10.19 -6.02 -6.92
C LEU A 116 11.48 -5.38 -6.40
N LEU A 117 12.53 -6.17 -6.21
CA LEU A 117 13.84 -5.67 -5.80
C LEU A 117 14.45 -4.72 -6.84
N ALA A 118 14.37 -5.05 -8.13
CA ALA A 118 14.89 -4.20 -9.20
C ALA A 118 14.15 -2.84 -9.25
N GLY A 119 12.82 -2.85 -9.12
CA GLY A 119 12.01 -1.63 -9.04
C GLY A 119 12.37 -0.78 -7.81
N LEU A 120 12.48 -1.40 -6.64
CA LEU A 120 12.90 -0.73 -5.40
C LEU A 120 14.31 -0.15 -5.52
N ALA A 121 15.26 -0.90 -6.05
CA ALA A 121 16.64 -0.46 -6.24
C ALA A 121 16.70 0.75 -7.19
N GLY A 122 15.98 0.74 -8.31
CA GLY A 122 15.91 1.87 -9.23
C GLY A 122 15.30 3.13 -8.58
N LEU A 123 14.21 2.97 -7.83
CA LEU A 123 13.58 4.08 -7.10
C LEU A 123 14.46 4.61 -5.97
N TRP A 124 15.19 3.75 -5.27
CA TRP A 124 16.09 4.14 -4.19
C TRP A 124 17.35 4.81 -4.73
N ALA A 125 17.96 4.26 -5.79
CA ALA A 125 19.11 4.85 -6.48
C ALA A 125 18.80 6.29 -6.95
N ARG A 126 17.61 6.53 -7.52
CA ARG A 126 17.16 7.88 -7.89
C ARG A 126 17.23 8.89 -6.75
N ARG A 127 17.00 8.48 -5.50
CA ARG A 127 17.07 9.37 -4.33
C ARG A 127 18.48 9.80 -3.96
N PHE A 128 19.50 9.09 -4.45
CA PHE A 128 20.90 9.46 -4.28
C PHE A 128 21.47 10.16 -5.51
N LEU A 129 21.09 9.69 -6.71
CA LEU A 129 21.69 10.10 -7.98
C LEU A 129 21.08 11.38 -8.56
N VAL A 130 19.85 11.75 -8.19
CA VAL A 130 19.16 12.93 -8.75
C VAL A 130 19.07 14.04 -7.70
N ASP A 131 19.79 15.14 -7.92
CA ASP A 131 19.92 16.25 -6.95
C ASP A 131 18.60 16.78 -6.43
N ARG A 132 17.65 17.07 -7.33
CA ARG A 132 16.32 17.56 -6.96
C ARG A 132 15.59 16.59 -6.02
N VAL A 133 15.75 15.29 -6.23
CA VAL A 133 15.07 14.24 -5.46
C VAL A 133 15.77 14.04 -4.14
N ARG A 134 17.10 14.04 -4.14
CA ARG A 134 17.93 13.97 -2.95
C ARG A 134 17.61 15.12 -1.99
N TYR A 135 17.51 16.34 -2.52
CA TYR A 135 17.19 17.53 -1.75
C TYR A 135 15.84 17.47 -1.03
N ILE A 136 14.81 16.88 -1.65
CA ILE A 136 13.47 16.75 -1.06
C ILE A 136 13.24 15.43 -0.32
N SER A 137 14.25 14.55 -0.26
CA SER A 137 14.10 13.24 0.39
C SER A 137 14.33 13.35 1.89
N SER A 138 13.44 12.71 2.65
CA SER A 138 13.51 12.61 4.11
C SER A 138 14.04 11.23 4.55
N ALA A 139 14.52 11.11 5.79
CA ALA A 139 14.95 9.82 6.35
C ALA A 139 13.85 8.74 6.26
N SER A 140 12.59 9.13 6.48
CA SER A 140 11.44 8.22 6.35
C SER A 140 11.30 7.63 4.94
N ASP A 141 11.66 8.38 3.88
CA ASP A 141 11.61 7.85 2.51
C ASP A 141 12.60 6.71 2.30
N HIS A 142 13.81 6.83 2.85
CA HIS A 142 14.83 5.80 2.77
C HIS A 142 14.49 4.60 3.64
N LEU A 143 13.99 4.82 4.86
CA LEU A 143 13.62 3.74 5.78
C LEU A 143 12.49 2.87 5.23
N MET A 144 11.47 3.45 4.59
CA MET A 144 10.38 2.66 3.98
C MET A 144 10.88 1.82 2.80
N LEU A 145 11.75 2.36 1.95
CA LEU A 145 12.34 1.59 0.85
C LEU A 145 13.25 0.48 1.38
N ALA A 146 14.09 0.77 2.38
CA ALA A 146 14.96 -0.22 3.01
C ALA A 146 14.14 -1.35 3.66
N LEU A 147 13.04 -1.03 4.34
CA LEU A 147 12.12 -2.01 4.91
C LEU A 147 11.55 -2.95 3.84
N LEU A 148 11.04 -2.40 2.73
CA LEU A 148 10.49 -3.21 1.63
C LEU A 148 11.57 -4.07 0.94
N VAL A 149 12.78 -3.54 0.78
CA VAL A 149 13.93 -4.30 0.25
C VAL A 149 14.27 -5.46 1.18
N ALA A 150 14.33 -5.23 2.49
CA ALA A 150 14.63 -6.26 3.48
C ALA A 150 13.55 -7.35 3.51
N ILE A 151 12.27 -6.99 3.37
CA ILE A 151 11.15 -7.96 3.26
C ILE A 151 11.31 -8.81 1.99
N ALA A 152 11.53 -8.17 0.84
CA ALA A 152 11.69 -8.90 -0.42
C ALA A 152 12.94 -9.80 -0.42
N ALA A 153 14.06 -9.31 0.11
CA ALA A 153 15.32 -10.05 0.21
C ALA A 153 15.22 -11.25 1.16
N SER A 154 14.61 -11.08 2.35
CA SER A 154 14.36 -12.21 3.27
C SER A 154 13.40 -13.24 2.67
N GLY A 155 12.41 -12.81 1.89
CA GLY A 155 11.52 -13.70 1.13
C GLY A 155 12.25 -14.54 0.09
N LEU A 156 13.20 -13.94 -0.65
CA LEU A 156 14.06 -14.66 -1.60
C LEU A 156 15.06 -15.58 -0.88
N ALA A 157 15.60 -15.15 0.26
CA ALA A 157 16.50 -15.97 1.07
C ALA A 157 15.82 -17.27 1.53
N MET A 158 14.54 -17.21 1.94
CA MET A 158 13.75 -18.41 2.26
C MET A 158 13.57 -19.36 1.08
N LYS A 159 13.64 -18.86 -0.16
CA LYS A 159 13.45 -19.66 -1.37
C LYS A 159 14.75 -20.25 -1.93
N TYR A 160 15.86 -19.50 -1.83
CA TYR A 160 17.10 -19.82 -2.54
C TYR A 160 18.30 -20.08 -1.63
N VAL A 161 18.25 -19.68 -0.36
CA VAL A 161 19.39 -19.76 0.57
C VAL A 161 19.10 -20.76 1.68
N ALA A 162 18.07 -20.51 2.47
CA ALA A 162 17.73 -21.33 3.64
C ALA A 162 16.23 -21.58 3.65
N HIS A 163 15.85 -22.81 3.31
CA HIS A 163 14.47 -23.22 3.08
C HIS A 163 13.71 -23.32 4.41
N THR A 164 12.43 -22.94 4.36
CA THR A 164 11.50 -23.00 5.49
C THR A 164 10.43 -24.04 5.24
N ASP A 165 9.92 -24.66 6.31
CA ASP A 165 8.73 -25.50 6.25
C ASP A 165 7.49 -24.66 5.94
N ILE A 166 7.15 -24.58 4.66
CA ILE A 166 5.99 -23.83 4.15
C ILE A 166 4.65 -24.46 4.56
N VAL A 167 4.61 -25.75 4.91
CA VAL A 167 3.39 -26.44 5.33
C VAL A 167 3.08 -26.04 6.77
N ALA A 168 4.07 -26.09 7.66
CA ALA A 168 3.94 -25.62 9.03
C ALA A 168 3.65 -24.11 9.09
N LEU A 169 4.30 -23.30 8.23
CA LEU A 169 3.99 -21.87 8.13
C LEU A 169 2.54 -21.62 7.70
N LYS A 170 2.01 -22.40 6.74
CA LYS A 170 0.61 -22.31 6.32
C LYS A 170 -0.33 -22.69 7.47
N ALA A 171 -0.03 -23.78 8.18
CA ALA A 171 -0.81 -24.20 9.35
C ALA A 171 -0.84 -23.11 10.43
N PHE A 172 0.28 -22.44 10.69
CA PHE A 172 0.36 -21.29 11.61
C PHE A 172 -0.63 -20.18 11.24
N PHE A 173 -0.59 -19.69 9.99
CA PHE A 173 -1.47 -18.59 9.56
C PHE A 173 -2.96 -18.98 9.52
N LEU A 174 -3.29 -20.19 9.07
CA LEU A 174 -4.66 -20.70 9.14
C LEU A 174 -5.13 -20.83 10.60
N GLY A 175 -4.23 -21.29 11.48
CA GLY A 175 -4.48 -21.37 12.91
C GLY A 175 -4.76 -20.01 13.56
N LEU A 176 -4.04 -18.95 13.15
CA LEU A 176 -4.34 -17.58 13.61
C LEU A 176 -5.76 -17.14 13.23
N MET A 177 -6.24 -17.51 12.04
CA MET A 177 -7.60 -17.17 11.57
C MET A 177 -8.68 -17.99 12.29
N ALA A 178 -8.39 -19.24 12.62
CA ALA A 178 -9.28 -20.15 13.33
C ALA A 178 -9.22 -19.99 14.87
N PHE A 179 -8.34 -19.13 15.38
CA PHE A 179 -8.02 -19.02 16.81
C PHE A 179 -7.51 -20.33 17.44
N ASP A 180 -6.92 -21.20 16.62
CA ASP A 180 -6.28 -22.46 17.01
C ASP A 180 -4.80 -22.38 16.67
N TRP A 181 -3.98 -21.89 17.60
CA TRP A 181 -2.59 -21.57 17.30
C TRP A 181 -1.78 -22.83 17.02
N GLN A 182 -1.16 -22.87 15.84
CA GLN A 182 -0.27 -23.96 15.42
C GLN A 182 1.20 -23.57 15.67
N PRO A 183 2.14 -24.52 15.77
CA PRO A 183 3.56 -24.20 15.96
C PRO A 183 4.16 -23.40 14.78
N LEU A 184 4.93 -22.36 15.09
CA LEU A 184 5.68 -21.59 14.10
C LEU A 184 7.07 -22.21 13.86
N PRO A 185 7.51 -22.43 12.60
CA PRO A 185 8.89 -22.81 12.29
C PRO A 185 9.90 -21.77 12.78
N ALA A 186 11.04 -22.22 13.31
CA ALA A 186 12.04 -21.36 13.95
C ALA A 186 13.19 -20.94 13.01
N ASP A 187 13.01 -21.06 11.69
CA ASP A 187 14.04 -20.74 10.71
C ASP A 187 14.37 -19.24 10.71
N ALA A 188 15.64 -18.88 10.85
CA ALA A 188 16.05 -17.47 10.99
C ALA A 188 15.55 -16.54 9.86
N PRO A 189 15.62 -16.90 8.55
CA PRO A 189 15.10 -16.05 7.49
C PRO A 189 13.59 -15.81 7.58
N LEU A 190 12.83 -16.83 8.02
CA LEU A 190 11.40 -16.71 8.26
C LEU A 190 11.12 -15.72 9.39
N LEU A 191 11.77 -15.87 10.53
CA LEU A 191 11.57 -15.00 11.69
C LEU A 191 11.89 -13.54 11.35
N ILE A 192 12.97 -13.30 10.61
CA ILE A 192 13.32 -11.97 10.10
C ILE A 192 12.22 -11.45 9.18
N HIS A 193 11.79 -12.26 8.20
CA HIS A 193 10.75 -11.86 7.24
C HIS A 193 9.44 -11.49 7.96
N LEU A 194 8.96 -12.34 8.87
CA LEU A 194 7.73 -12.12 9.62
C LEU A 194 7.80 -10.88 10.52
N THR A 195 8.94 -10.65 11.19
CA THR A 195 9.14 -9.44 12.00
C THR A 195 9.11 -8.18 11.13
N LEU A 196 9.76 -8.20 9.96
CA LEU A 196 9.75 -7.05 9.04
C LEU A 196 8.35 -6.79 8.47
N VAL A 197 7.57 -7.85 8.18
CA VAL A 197 6.17 -7.72 7.74
C VAL A 197 5.31 -7.16 8.87
N ALA A 198 5.45 -7.65 10.10
CA ALA A 198 4.73 -7.10 11.25
C ALA A 198 5.07 -5.63 11.48
N LEU A 199 6.36 -5.26 11.38
CA LEU A 199 6.80 -3.87 11.43
C LEU A 199 6.15 -3.03 10.33
N LEU A 200 6.13 -3.52 9.08
CA LEU A 200 5.46 -2.87 7.96
C LEU A 200 3.98 -2.62 8.27
N MET A 201 3.26 -3.62 8.77
CA MET A 201 1.84 -3.51 9.14
C MET A 201 1.61 -2.42 10.20
N ILE A 202 2.47 -2.35 11.22
CA ILE A 202 2.39 -1.37 12.31
C ILE A 202 2.65 0.06 11.81
N VAL A 203 3.68 0.26 10.97
CA VAL A 203 4.05 1.60 10.50
C VAL A 203 3.20 2.09 9.32
N PHE A 204 2.56 1.19 8.57
CA PHE A 204 1.75 1.51 7.39
C PHE A 204 0.78 2.68 7.62
N PRO A 205 -0.13 2.66 8.62
CA PRO A 205 -1.16 3.69 8.80
C PRO A 205 -0.63 5.09 9.13
N VAL A 206 0.61 5.20 9.59
CA VAL A 206 1.27 6.46 9.96
C VAL A 206 2.34 6.91 8.94
N SER A 207 2.55 6.13 7.89
CA SER A 207 3.60 6.35 6.90
C SER A 207 3.08 6.93 5.57
N LYS A 208 4.01 7.23 4.67
CA LYS A 208 3.72 7.60 3.28
C LYS A 208 3.07 6.47 2.47
N LEU A 209 3.04 5.24 2.99
CA LEU A 209 2.36 4.10 2.34
C LEU A 209 0.84 4.27 2.29
N MET A 210 0.28 5.18 3.10
CA MET A 210 -1.13 5.56 3.03
C MET A 210 -1.56 6.21 1.70
N HIS A 211 -0.64 6.41 0.76
CA HIS A 211 -1.00 6.74 -0.62
C HIS A 211 -1.85 5.64 -1.29
N ALA A 212 -1.70 4.36 -0.91
CA ALA A 212 -2.43 3.25 -1.51
C ALA A 212 -3.96 3.42 -1.41
N PRO A 213 -4.56 3.62 -0.22
CA PRO A 213 -5.97 4.01 -0.14
C PRO A 213 -6.18 5.51 -0.37
N GLY A 214 -5.19 6.36 -0.07
CA GLY A 214 -5.30 7.82 -0.14
C GLY A 214 -5.57 8.37 -1.54
N VAL A 215 -5.09 7.69 -2.58
CA VAL A 215 -5.28 8.12 -3.99
C VAL A 215 -6.75 8.30 -4.35
N PHE A 216 -7.65 7.46 -3.81
CA PHE A 216 -9.09 7.51 -4.07
C PHE A 216 -9.78 8.73 -3.46
N PHE A 217 -9.15 9.37 -2.48
CA PHE A 217 -9.65 10.57 -1.81
C PHE A 217 -9.01 11.85 -2.33
N SER A 218 -8.08 11.76 -3.29
CA SER A 218 -7.34 12.91 -3.82
C SER A 218 -8.25 13.83 -4.65
N PRO A 219 -8.50 15.09 -4.19
CA PRO A 219 -9.34 16.05 -4.91
C PRO A 219 -8.88 16.28 -6.36
N SER A 220 -7.57 16.27 -6.57
CA SER A 220 -6.95 16.51 -7.86
C SER A 220 -7.22 15.41 -8.89
N LEU A 221 -7.59 14.21 -8.42
CA LEU A 221 -7.81 13.02 -9.25
C LEU A 221 -9.30 12.66 -9.36
N ASN A 222 -10.04 12.75 -8.25
CA ASN A 222 -11.39 12.19 -8.11
C ASN A 222 -12.55 13.19 -8.32
N GLN A 223 -12.25 14.44 -8.68
CA GLN A 223 -13.26 15.46 -8.92
C GLN A 223 -13.61 15.61 -10.39
N VAL A 224 -14.90 15.86 -10.65
CA VAL A 224 -15.42 16.32 -11.95
C VAL A 224 -15.06 17.80 -12.14
N ASP A 225 -14.70 18.17 -13.37
CA ASP A 225 -14.44 19.56 -13.77
C ASP A 225 -15.75 20.30 -14.09
N ASP A 226 -16.46 20.67 -13.03
CA ASP A 226 -17.72 21.42 -13.08
C ASP A 226 -17.68 22.67 -12.19
N ALA A 227 -16.47 23.17 -11.89
CA ALA A 227 -16.25 24.29 -10.98
C ALA A 227 -16.87 25.60 -11.49
N ARG A 228 -16.94 25.76 -12.83
CA ARG A 228 -17.52 26.93 -13.51
C ARG A 228 -19.02 26.80 -13.79
N GLU A 229 -19.54 25.57 -13.76
CA GLU A 229 -20.94 25.27 -14.09
C GLU A 229 -21.84 25.19 -12.86
N ARG A 230 -21.29 24.74 -11.73
CA ARG A 230 -22.03 24.52 -10.49
C ARG A 230 -21.32 25.17 -9.32
N ARG A 231 -22.11 25.75 -8.41
CA ARG A 231 -21.59 26.26 -7.13
C ARG A 231 -21.40 25.09 -6.17
N HIS A 232 -20.17 24.83 -5.75
CA HIS A 232 -19.83 23.78 -4.79
C HIS A 232 -19.77 24.35 -3.37
N LEU A 233 -20.66 23.88 -2.50
CA LEU A 233 -20.75 24.33 -1.10
C LEU A 233 -20.42 23.15 -0.17
N ALA A 234 -19.37 23.30 0.64
CA ALA A 234 -18.98 22.32 1.65
C ALA A 234 -18.18 22.98 2.78
N GLY A 235 -18.35 22.52 4.02
CA GLY A 235 -17.61 23.06 5.18
C GLY A 235 -17.81 24.57 5.35
N TRP A 236 -16.74 25.35 5.21
CA TRP A 236 -16.81 26.81 5.40
C TRP A 236 -17.56 27.54 4.29
N SER A 237 -17.54 27.04 3.05
CA SER A 237 -18.19 27.74 1.93
C SER A 237 -19.72 27.69 2.03
N ALA A 238 -20.28 26.68 2.72
CA ALA A 238 -21.71 26.59 3.00
C ALA A 238 -22.22 27.71 3.93
N ARG A 239 -21.34 28.27 4.78
CA ARG A 239 -21.69 29.38 5.69
C ARG A 239 -21.86 30.72 4.98
N LEU A 240 -21.31 30.87 3.77
CA LEU A 240 -21.41 32.10 2.97
C LEU A 240 -22.80 32.31 2.35
N THR A 241 -23.65 31.29 2.35
CA THR A 241 -24.98 31.30 1.72
C THR A 241 -26.13 31.32 2.71
N GLN A 242 -25.86 31.29 4.02
CA GLN A 242 -26.91 31.45 5.04
C GLN A 242 -27.11 32.95 5.34
N PRO A 243 -28.28 33.54 5.02
CA PRO A 243 -28.59 34.89 5.48
C PRO A 243 -28.77 34.85 6.99
N GLY A 244 -27.83 35.40 7.76
CA GLY A 244 -27.94 35.54 9.21
C GLY A 244 -26.92 34.81 10.08
N ALA A 245 -25.88 34.18 9.54
CA ALA A 245 -24.77 33.65 10.35
C ALA A 245 -23.91 34.82 10.88
N THR A 246 -24.38 35.41 11.99
CA THR A 246 -23.68 36.46 12.73
C THR A 246 -22.29 35.99 13.12
N ARG A 247 -21.33 36.93 13.00
CA ARG A 247 -19.96 36.79 13.51
C ARG A 247 -20.04 36.69 15.04
N GLY A 248 -20.04 35.47 15.58
CA GLY A 248 -19.73 35.23 16.99
C GLY A 248 -18.21 35.16 17.15
N HIS A 249 -17.70 36.04 18.01
CA HIS A 249 -16.29 36.20 18.38
C HIS A 249 -15.65 34.92 18.95
#